data_AF-A0AAN0LIM9-F1
#
_entry.id   AF-A0AAN0LIM9-F1
#
_cell.length_a   1.000
_cell.length_b   1.000
_cell.length_c   1.000
_cell.angle_alpha   90.00
_cell.angle_beta   90.00
_cell.angle_gamma   90.00
#
_symmetry.space_group_name_H-M   'P 1'
#
loop_
_entity.id
_entity.type
_entity.pdbx_description
1 polymer ?
#
loop_
_entity_poly.entity_id
_entity_poly.type
_entity_poly.pdbx_seq_one_letter_code
_entity_poly.pdbx_strand_id
1 'polypeptide(L)'
;MRALMILLITAGAASADTKDAAYQAVAVKIATAHTCRDVTGDPKPYDAAVLEAPTRLKAAGYSDAEAQEKLQIIVSALKPADTKAITPQLCRDMLKAMQ
;
A
#
# COMPACT_ATOMS: atom_id res chain seq x y z
N MET A 1 -26.60 -37.20 -5.88
CA MET A 1 -26.13 -35.85 -6.33
C MET A 1 -25.91 -34.95 -5.11
N ARG A 2 -24.80 -35.10 -4.37
CA ARG A 2 -24.50 -34.32 -3.15
C ARG A 2 -22.97 -34.13 -2.94
N ALA A 3 -22.25 -33.74 -3.99
CA ALA A 3 -20.79 -33.63 -3.92
C ALA A 3 -20.20 -32.42 -4.68
N LEU A 4 -20.96 -31.32 -4.81
CA LEU A 4 -20.55 -30.17 -5.62
C LEU A 4 -20.73 -28.81 -4.92
N MET A 5 -20.69 -28.80 -3.58
CA MET A 5 -20.93 -27.61 -2.75
C MET A 5 -19.81 -27.35 -1.73
N ILE A 6 -18.59 -27.85 -1.95
CA ILE A 6 -17.46 -27.63 -1.02
C ILE A 6 -16.29 -26.86 -1.69
N LEU A 7 -16.26 -26.75 -3.02
CA LEU A 7 -15.14 -26.11 -3.73
C LEU A 7 -15.18 -24.57 -3.80
N LEU A 8 -16.26 -23.93 -3.35
CA LEU A 8 -16.43 -22.47 -3.48
C LEU A 8 -15.95 -21.67 -2.25
N ILE A 9 -15.68 -22.32 -1.12
CA ILE A 9 -15.34 -21.62 0.13
C ILE A 9 -13.84 -21.29 0.19
N THR A 10 -12.97 -22.07 -0.47
CA THR A 10 -11.52 -21.89 -0.41
C THR A 10 -11.01 -20.72 -1.26
N ALA A 11 -11.74 -20.30 -2.30
CA ALA A 11 -11.34 -19.16 -3.14
C ALA A 11 -11.57 -17.79 -2.47
N GLY A 12 -12.55 -17.69 -1.56
CA GLY A 12 -12.87 -16.45 -0.84
C GLY A 12 -11.82 -16.08 0.21
N ALA A 13 -11.30 -17.06 0.95
CA ALA A 13 -10.28 -16.81 1.98
C ALA A 13 -8.95 -16.37 1.35
N ALA A 14 -8.47 -17.10 0.33
CA ALA A 14 -7.22 -16.76 -0.34
C ALA A 14 -7.24 -15.36 -0.99
N SER A 15 -8.40 -14.91 -1.49
CA SER A 15 -8.54 -13.59 -2.10
C SER A 15 -8.62 -12.45 -1.07
N ALA A 16 -9.18 -12.70 0.12
CA ALA A 16 -9.16 -11.73 1.22
C ALA A 16 -7.73 -11.51 1.75
N ASP A 17 -6.97 -12.59 1.96
CA ASP A 17 -5.58 -12.52 2.42
C ASP A 17 -4.68 -11.76 1.44
N THR A 18 -4.87 -11.95 0.12
CA THR A 18 -4.11 -11.22 -0.91
C THR A 18 -4.46 -9.73 -0.97
N LYS A 19 -5.74 -9.40 -0.78
CA LYS A 19 -6.22 -8.01 -0.77
C LYS A 19 -5.62 -7.25 0.41
N ASP A 20 -5.71 -7.82 1.61
CA ASP A 20 -5.18 -7.21 2.82
C ASP A 20 -3.65 -7.07 2.76
N ALA A 21 -2.93 -8.07 2.27
CA ALA A 21 -1.49 -7.99 2.08
C ALA A 21 -1.10 -6.86 1.11
N ALA A 22 -1.81 -6.72 -0.02
CA ALA A 22 -1.56 -5.65 -0.98
C ALA A 22 -1.88 -4.27 -0.40
N TYR A 23 -2.98 -4.15 0.34
CA TYR A 23 -3.35 -2.91 1.03
C TYR A 23 -2.28 -2.48 2.04
N GLN A 24 -1.80 -3.41 2.89
CA GLN A 24 -0.74 -3.14 3.85
C GLN A 24 0.57 -2.74 3.16
N ALA A 25 0.96 -3.45 2.10
CA ALA A 25 2.18 -3.13 1.34
C ALA A 25 2.12 -1.73 0.71
N VAL A 26 0.97 -1.36 0.13
CA VAL A 26 0.75 -0.02 -0.42
C VAL A 26 0.76 1.03 0.69
N ALA A 27 0.09 0.78 1.82
CA ALA A 27 0.06 1.70 2.96
C ALA A 27 1.46 1.96 3.52
N VAL A 28 2.27 0.93 3.72
CA VAL A 28 3.66 1.06 4.19
C VAL A 28 4.51 1.83 3.18
N LYS A 29 4.36 1.57 1.88
CA LYS A 29 5.11 2.28 0.83
C LYS A 29 4.78 3.78 0.82
N ILE A 30 3.49 4.12 0.83
CA ILE A 30 3.04 5.52 0.85
C ILE A 30 3.46 6.21 2.15
N ALA A 31 3.25 5.57 3.31
CA ALA A 31 3.61 6.15 4.60
C ALA A 31 5.11 6.43 4.70
N THR A 32 5.94 5.48 4.26
CA THR A 32 7.40 5.68 4.28
C THR A 32 7.83 6.78 3.31
N ALA A 33 7.27 6.81 2.11
CA ALA A 33 7.56 7.87 1.15
C ALA A 33 7.10 9.25 1.64
N HIS A 34 5.97 9.32 2.33
CA HIS A 34 5.49 10.55 2.99
C HIS A 34 6.47 11.03 4.05
N THR A 35 6.87 10.15 4.98
CA THR A 35 7.87 10.46 6.01
C THR A 35 9.19 10.92 5.40
N CYS A 36 9.65 10.26 4.34
CA CYS A 36 10.92 10.60 3.71
C CYS A 36 10.88 11.86 2.87
N ARG A 37 9.71 12.26 2.34
CA ARG A 37 9.52 13.57 1.74
C ARG A 37 9.80 14.68 2.76
N ASP A 38 9.31 14.54 3.99
CA ASP A 38 9.50 15.56 5.03
C ASP A 38 10.98 15.65 5.48
N VAL A 39 11.73 14.54 5.43
CA VAL A 39 13.17 14.49 5.77
C VAL A 39 14.07 15.00 4.64
N THR A 40 13.76 14.64 3.40
CA THR A 40 14.65 14.86 2.25
C THR A 40 14.25 16.05 1.39
N GLY A 41 13.00 16.52 1.50
CA GLY A 41 12.41 17.54 0.64
C GLY A 41 12.05 17.05 -0.77
N ASP A 42 12.30 15.78 -1.12
CA ASP A 42 11.99 15.24 -2.45
C ASP A 42 10.57 14.64 -2.50
N PRO A 43 9.64 15.21 -3.29
CA PRO A 43 8.27 14.70 -3.41
C PRO A 43 8.15 13.48 -4.31
N LYS A 44 9.13 13.23 -5.21
CA LYS A 44 9.01 12.22 -6.27
C LYS A 44 8.69 10.81 -5.76
N PRO A 45 9.31 10.31 -4.65
CA PRO A 45 9.00 8.97 -4.16
C PRO A 45 7.56 8.85 -3.65
N TYR A 46 7.02 9.91 -3.05
CA TYR A 46 5.65 9.94 -2.57
C TYR A 46 4.66 9.97 -3.74
N ASP A 47 4.87 10.85 -4.71
CA ASP A 47 4.00 10.97 -5.88
C ASP A 47 3.95 9.67 -6.69
N ALA A 48 5.11 9.02 -6.88
CA ALA A 48 5.20 7.72 -7.53
C ALA A 48 4.43 6.63 -6.76
N ALA A 49 4.58 6.57 -5.43
CA ALA A 49 3.86 5.59 -4.61
C ALA A 49 2.34 5.77 -4.68
N VAL A 50 1.86 7.02 -4.65
CA VAL A 50 0.43 7.34 -4.79
C VAL A 50 -0.09 6.97 -6.18
N LEU A 51 0.69 7.24 -7.23
CA LEU A 51 0.31 6.92 -8.61
C LEU A 51 0.25 5.40 -8.87
N GLU A 52 1.17 4.63 -8.28
CA GLU A 52 1.23 3.16 -8.45
C GLU A 52 0.18 2.40 -7.63
N ALA A 53 -0.27 2.99 -6.51
CA ALA A 53 -1.12 2.32 -5.53
C ALA A 53 -2.41 1.71 -6.13
N PRO A 54 -3.21 2.42 -6.94
CA PRO A 54 -4.42 1.84 -7.52
C PRO A 54 -4.12 0.63 -8.40
N THR A 55 -3.04 0.67 -9.18
CA THR A 55 -2.62 -0.45 -10.04
C THR A 55 -2.26 -1.68 -9.21
N ARG A 56 -1.51 -1.51 -8.11
CA ARG A 56 -1.15 -2.61 -7.20
C ARG A 56 -2.36 -3.21 -6.48
N LEU A 57 -3.29 -2.36 -6.02
CA LEU A 57 -4.54 -2.83 -5.40
C LEU A 57 -5.40 -3.61 -6.42
N LYS A 58 -5.55 -3.11 -7.64
CA LYS A 58 -6.31 -3.82 -8.68
C LYS A 58 -5.71 -5.16 -9.04
N ALA A 59 -4.38 -5.27 -9.08
CA ALA A 59 -3.71 -6.56 -9.29
C ALA A 59 -4.02 -7.59 -8.18
N ALA A 60 -4.38 -7.13 -6.97
CA ALA A 60 -4.84 -7.98 -5.87
C ALA A 60 -6.36 -8.24 -5.87
N GLY A 61 -7.09 -7.78 -6.89
CA GLY A 61 -8.51 -8.05 -7.08
C GLY A 61 -9.47 -7.01 -6.51
N TYR A 62 -8.99 -5.83 -6.11
CA TYR A 62 -9.88 -4.69 -5.85
C TYR A 62 -10.46 -4.14 -7.17
N SER A 63 -11.72 -3.71 -7.15
CA SER A 63 -12.29 -2.91 -8.25
C SER A 63 -11.64 -1.51 -8.30
N ASP A 64 -11.87 -0.77 -9.40
CA ASP A 64 -11.37 0.60 -9.52
C ASP A 64 -11.87 1.51 -8.38
N ALA A 65 -13.16 1.39 -8.01
CA ALA A 65 -13.77 2.18 -6.95
C ALA A 65 -13.17 1.85 -5.58
N GLU A 66 -13.05 0.55 -5.24
CA GLU A 66 -12.45 0.12 -3.97
C GLU A 66 -10.97 0.51 -3.89
N ALA A 67 -10.20 0.35 -4.98
CA ALA A 67 -8.79 0.72 -5.01
C ALA A 67 -8.61 2.22 -4.73
N GLN A 68 -9.47 3.05 -5.30
CA GLN A 68 -9.43 4.50 -5.08
C GLN A 68 -9.86 4.87 -3.65
N GLU A 69 -10.90 4.24 -3.12
CA GLU A 69 -11.34 4.44 -1.72
C GLU A 69 -10.22 4.07 -0.74
N LYS A 70 -9.58 2.91 -0.93
CA LYS A 70 -8.45 2.46 -0.10
C LYS A 70 -7.27 3.42 -0.17
N LEU A 71 -6.93 3.93 -1.36
CA LEU A 71 -5.90 4.95 -1.50
C LEU A 71 -6.24 6.22 -0.72
N GLN A 72 -7.48 6.70 -0.82
CA GLN A 72 -7.92 7.88 -0.06
C GLN A 72 -7.81 7.66 1.45
N ILE A 73 -8.25 6.50 1.95
CA ILE A 73 -8.13 6.14 3.37
C ILE A 73 -6.65 6.21 3.82
N ILE A 74 -5.73 5.62 3.05
CA ILE A 74 -4.30 5.65 3.38
C ILE A 74 -3.80 7.09 3.45
N VAL A 75 -4.06 7.89 2.41
CA VAL A 75 -3.54 9.27 2.32
C VAL A 75 -4.14 10.16 3.40
N SER A 76 -5.44 10.04 3.69
CA SER A 76 -6.10 10.81 4.76
C SER A 76 -5.65 10.42 6.17
N ALA A 77 -5.13 9.20 6.36
CA ALA A 77 -4.59 8.76 7.64
C ALA A 77 -3.14 9.20 7.88
N LEU A 78 -2.44 9.73 6.87
CA LEU A 78 -1.07 10.20 7.02
C LEU A 78 -1.01 11.39 7.97
N LYS A 79 -0.09 11.30 8.93
CA LYS A 79 0.24 12.38 9.85
C LYS A 79 1.70 12.78 9.64
N PRO A 80 2.09 14.03 9.97
CA PRO A 80 3.49 14.39 10.07
C PRO A 80 4.20 13.39 10.99
N ALA A 81 5.26 12.77 10.48
CA ALA A 81 6.05 11.83 11.27
C ALA A 81 6.98 12.61 12.22
N ASP A 82 7.26 12.05 13.40
CA ASP A 82 8.39 12.53 14.19
C ASP A 82 9.69 12.05 13.53
N THR A 83 10.31 12.96 12.77
CA THR A 83 11.48 12.68 11.95
C THR A 83 12.81 12.88 12.68
N LYS A 84 12.79 13.20 13.98
CA LYS A 84 14.02 13.50 14.76
C LYS A 84 15.06 12.37 14.74
N ALA A 85 14.62 11.12 14.60
CA ALA A 85 15.49 9.95 14.54
C ALA A 85 15.79 9.46 13.10
N ILE A 86 15.22 10.09 12.07
CA ILE A 86 15.31 9.61 10.68
C ILE A 86 16.33 10.44 9.92
N THR A 87 17.37 9.78 9.40
CA THR A 87 18.37 10.44 8.55
C THR A 87 18.00 10.37 7.07
N PRO A 88 18.48 11.31 6.23
CA PRO A 88 18.29 11.23 4.79
C PRO A 88 18.84 9.94 4.16
N GLN A 89 19.91 9.37 4.72
CA GLN A 89 20.48 8.11 4.24
C GLN A 89 19.55 6.94 4.52
N LEU A 90 19.03 6.84 5.75
CA LEU A 90 18.02 5.84 6.11
C LEU A 90 16.81 5.91 5.18
N CYS A 91 16.36 7.14 4.85
CA CYS A 91 15.27 7.33 3.90
C CYS A 91 15.57 6.79 2.50
N ARG A 92 16.77 7.02 1.96
CA ARG A 92 17.17 6.44 0.66
C ARG A 92 17.19 4.92 0.70
N ASP A 93 17.70 4.34 1.78
CA ASP A 93 17.80 2.89 1.94
C ASP A 93 16.41 2.24 2.06
N MET A 94 15.51 2.84 2.85
CA MET A 94 14.12 2.40 2.97
C MET A 94 13.38 2.50 1.64
N LEU A 95 13.47 3.65 0.94
CA LEU A 95 12.83 3.85 -0.36
C LEU A 95 13.30 2.83 -1.40
N LYS A 96 14.60 2.52 -1.41
CA LYS A 96 15.18 1.50 -2.29
C LYS A 96 14.67 0.09 -1.99
N ALA A 97 14.46 -0.25 -0.71
CA ALA A 97 13.96 -1.57 -0.32
C ALA A 97 12.48 -1.80 -0.69
N MET A 98 11.73 -0.76 -1.05
CA MET A 98 10.29 -0.82 -1.39
C MET A 98 9.98 -0.68 -2.89
N GLN A 99 11.01 -0.52 -3.72
CA GLN A 99 10.87 -0.52 -5.19
C GLN A 99 10.68 -1.95 -5.69
#